data_AF-A0A7S0N7Y5-F1
#
_entry.id   AF-A0A7S0N7Y5-F1
#
_cell.length_a   1.000
_cell.length_b   1.000
_cell.length_c   1.000
_cell.angle_alpha   90.00
_cell.angle_beta   90.00
_cell.angle_gamma   90.00
#
_symmetry.space_group_name_H-M   'P 1'
#
loop_
_entity.id
_entity.type
_entity.pdbx_description
1 polymer ?
#
loop_
_entity_poly.entity_id
_entity_poly.type
_entity_poly.pdbx_seq_one_letter_code
_entity_poly.pdbx_strand_id
1 'polypeptide(L)'
;GGPALEALARKGNPDGVKFGVPMRSRKDCNLSFAGLKTAVRLAILQAGGDLVSPPANEALAADIAASFQNVAIKHLEDRLLRAVTLCRQDIAASLPPAPPRAAAAAAAIG
;
A
#
# COMPACT_ATOMS: atom_id res chain seq x y z
N GLY A 1 -15.88 6.76 11.12
CA GLY A 1 -15.60 5.33 10.83
C GLY A 1 -15.31 5.13 9.36
N GLY A 2 -15.02 3.91 8.90
CA GLY A 2 -14.57 3.60 7.53
C GLY A 2 -15.41 4.25 6.41
N PRO A 3 -16.74 4.01 6.34
CA PRO A 3 -17.58 4.58 5.29
C PRO A 3 -17.61 6.12 5.28
N ALA A 4 -17.64 6.74 6.47
CA ALA A 4 -17.64 8.21 6.58
C ALA A 4 -16.30 8.81 6.14
N LEU A 5 -15.18 8.14 6.45
CA LEU A 5 -13.85 8.54 6.01
C LEU A 5 -13.73 8.45 4.48
N GLU A 6 -14.22 7.35 3.90
CA GLU A 6 -14.22 7.15 2.45
C GLU A 6 -15.08 8.19 1.73
N ALA A 7 -16.28 8.48 2.25
CA ALA A 7 -17.16 9.51 1.69
C ALA A 7 -16.50 10.90 1.69
N LEU A 8 -15.73 11.21 2.74
CA LEU A 8 -14.96 12.45 2.84
C LEU A 8 -13.74 12.44 1.89
N ALA A 9 -13.01 11.33 1.83
CA ALA A 9 -11.85 11.14 0.96
C ALA A 9 -12.19 11.32 -0.53
N ARG A 10 -13.39 10.93 -0.97
CA ARG A 10 -13.86 11.13 -2.36
C ARG A 10 -13.90 12.59 -2.79
N LYS A 11 -13.94 13.53 -1.84
CA LYS A 11 -13.96 14.98 -2.11
C LYS A 11 -12.57 15.62 -2.08
N GLY A 12 -11.54 14.87 -1.66
CA GLY A 12 -10.20 15.40 -1.43
C GLY A 12 -9.18 14.97 -2.48
N ASN A 13 -8.02 15.60 -2.43
CA ASN A 13 -6.85 15.26 -3.20
C ASN A 13 -6.02 14.17 -2.47
N PRO A 14 -5.85 12.97 -3.06
CA PRO A 14 -5.05 11.89 -2.45
C PRO A 14 -3.54 12.19 -2.34
N ASP A 15 -3.10 13.30 -2.93
CA ASP A 15 -1.74 13.85 -2.84
C ASP A 15 -1.65 15.15 -2.04
N GLY A 16 -2.76 15.63 -1.46
CA GLY A 16 -2.85 16.91 -0.74
C GLY A 16 -2.03 16.94 0.56
N VAL A 17 -1.88 15.81 1.24
CA VAL A 17 -1.03 15.68 2.43
C VAL A 17 -0.06 14.52 2.25
N LYS A 18 1.23 14.78 2.47
CA LYS A 18 2.26 13.76 2.27
C LYS A 18 2.42 12.91 3.53
N PHE A 19 1.98 11.65 3.44
CA PHE A 19 2.27 10.62 4.43
C PHE A 19 3.28 9.61 3.89
N GLY A 20 4.17 9.11 4.78
CA GLY A 20 5.09 8.04 4.44
C GLY A 20 4.39 6.67 4.46
N VAL A 21 4.72 5.80 3.50
CA VAL A 21 4.25 4.40 3.50
C VAL A 21 5.02 3.63 4.58
N PRO A 22 4.32 3.07 5.60
CA PRO A 22 4.98 2.35 6.69
C PRO A 22 5.77 1.13 6.21
N MET A 23 6.84 0.77 6.93
CA MET A 23 7.52 -0.54 6.80
C MET A 23 8.12 -0.89 5.42
N ARG A 24 8.24 0.07 4.49
CA ARG A 24 8.70 -0.18 3.11
C ARG A 24 10.05 -0.90 2.99
N SER A 25 10.95 -0.69 3.96
CA SER A 25 12.27 -1.33 3.97
C SER A 25 12.32 -2.69 4.70
N ARG A 26 11.19 -3.18 5.23
CA ARG A 26 11.15 -4.40 6.05
C ARG A 26 11.00 -5.65 5.18
N LYS A 27 11.75 -6.69 5.53
CA LYS A 27 11.76 -7.99 4.82
C LYS A 27 10.63 -8.95 5.24
N ASP A 28 9.97 -8.68 6.36
CA ASP A 28 8.78 -9.42 6.80
C ASP A 28 7.55 -9.04 5.94
N CYS A 29 6.38 -9.66 6.17
CA CYS A 29 5.09 -9.32 5.53
C CYS A 29 4.08 -8.64 6.48
N ASN A 30 4.52 -8.27 7.68
CA ASN A 30 3.69 -7.65 8.72
C ASN A 30 3.02 -6.35 8.25
N LEU A 31 1.82 -6.08 8.80
CA LEU A 31 1.07 -4.84 8.60
C LEU A 31 1.26 -3.90 9.80
N SER A 32 1.29 -2.58 9.57
CA SER A 32 1.27 -1.58 10.65
C SER A 32 0.61 -0.28 10.22
N PHE A 33 -0.33 0.20 11.04
CA PHE A 33 -1.07 1.45 10.80
C PHE A 33 -0.90 2.47 11.93
N ALA A 34 -0.24 2.10 13.04
CA ALA A 34 -0.10 2.97 14.21
C ALA A 34 0.69 4.25 13.87
N GLY A 35 1.79 4.12 13.14
CA GLY A 35 2.58 5.28 12.69
C GLY A 35 1.79 6.20 11.75
N LEU A 36 0.94 5.64 10.90
CA LEU A 36 0.09 6.40 10.00
C LEU A 36 -0.99 7.19 10.76
N LYS A 37 -1.60 6.62 11.80
CA LYS A 37 -2.53 7.34 12.70
C LYS A 37 -1.85 8.53 13.38
N THR A 38 -0.63 8.33 13.87
CA THR A 38 0.16 9.42 14.48
C THR A 38 0.47 10.50 13.45
N ALA A 39 0.87 10.15 12.23
CA ALA A 39 1.14 11.11 11.17
C ALA A 39 -0.08 11.94 10.80
N VAL A 40 -1.27 11.31 10.70
CA VAL A 40 -2.55 12.03 10.49
C VAL A 40 -2.81 13.01 11.62
N ARG A 41 -2.67 12.58 12.89
CA ARG A 41 -2.86 13.47 14.04
C ARG A 41 -1.91 14.67 14.00
N LEU A 42 -0.64 14.47 13.64
CA LEU A 42 0.33 15.56 13.52
C LEU A 42 -0.05 16.52 12.38
N ALA A 43 -0.50 16.03 11.23
CA ALA A 43 -0.97 16.88 10.13
C ALA A 43 -2.16 17.76 10.55
N ILE A 44 -3.10 17.20 11.34
CA ILE A 44 -4.23 17.95 11.90
C ILE A 44 -3.75 19.06 12.84
N LEU A 45 -2.83 18.74 13.75
CA LEU A 45 -2.29 19.71 14.71
C LEU A 45 -1.53 20.84 14.02
N GLN A 46 -0.74 20.52 12.99
CA GLN A 46 0.01 21.51 12.20
C GLN A 46 -0.92 22.47 11.45
N ALA A 47 -2.13 22.04 11.11
CA ALA A 47 -3.13 22.86 10.44
C ALA A 47 -3.98 23.73 11.38
N GLY A 48 -3.58 23.89 12.64
CA GLY A 48 -4.32 24.70 13.62
C GLY A 48 -5.22 23.88 14.55
N GLY A 49 -5.06 22.55 14.59
CA GLY A 49 -5.57 21.68 15.65
C GLY A 49 -7.07 21.38 15.60
N ASP A 50 -7.86 22.16 14.87
CA ASP A 50 -9.31 22.02 14.86
C ASP A 50 -9.87 21.90 13.44
N LEU A 51 -10.10 20.66 12.99
CA LEU A 51 -10.81 20.39 11.74
C LEU A 51 -12.33 20.54 11.88
N VAL A 52 -12.84 20.77 13.09
CA VAL A 52 -14.27 20.76 13.42
C VAL A 52 -14.92 22.14 13.21
N SER A 53 -14.14 23.17 12.88
CA SER A 53 -14.65 24.52 12.58
C SER A 53 -14.90 24.70 11.07
N PRO A 54 -16.14 24.57 10.55
CA PRO A 54 -16.48 24.91 9.16
C PRO A 54 -16.52 26.43 8.92
N PRO A 55 -16.28 26.91 7.68
CA PRO A 55 -16.04 26.16 6.43
C PRO A 55 -14.56 26.05 6.01
N ALA A 56 -13.62 26.68 6.72
CA ALA A 56 -12.23 26.79 6.27
C ALA A 56 -11.47 25.45 6.22
N ASN A 57 -11.88 24.46 7.02
CA ASN A 57 -11.09 23.23 7.22
C ASN A 57 -11.71 21.95 6.60
N GLU A 58 -12.83 22.04 5.88
CA GLU A 58 -13.46 20.86 5.26
C GLU A 58 -12.64 20.33 4.08
N ALA A 59 -12.09 21.20 3.25
CA ALA A 59 -11.22 20.82 2.13
C ALA A 59 -9.94 20.13 2.64
N LEU A 60 -9.33 20.66 3.69
CA LEU A 60 -8.16 20.03 4.30
C LEU A 60 -8.50 18.68 4.95
N ALA A 61 -9.65 18.58 5.63
CA ALA A 61 -10.11 17.31 6.18
C ALA A 61 -10.33 16.26 5.08
N ALA A 62 -10.86 16.68 3.92
CA ALA A 62 -10.99 15.83 2.74
C ALA A 62 -9.63 15.39 2.18
N ASP A 63 -8.67 16.29 2.06
CA ASP A 63 -7.31 15.97 1.60
C ASP A 63 -6.58 15.03 2.55
N ILE A 64 -6.71 15.23 3.86
CA ILE A 64 -6.15 14.34 4.88
C ILE A 64 -6.79 12.95 4.76
N ALA A 65 -8.12 12.86 4.63
CA ALA A 65 -8.83 11.60 4.47
C ALA A 65 -8.40 10.86 3.19
N ALA A 66 -8.33 11.56 2.05
CA ALA A 66 -7.92 11.03 0.76
C ALA A 66 -6.47 10.53 0.80
N SER A 67 -5.57 11.35 1.35
CA SER A 67 -4.15 11.02 1.46
C SER A 67 -3.90 9.85 2.42
N PHE A 68 -4.63 9.78 3.53
CA PHE A 68 -4.59 8.65 4.45
C PHE A 68 -5.03 7.35 3.76
N GLN A 69 -6.17 7.38 3.07
CA GLN A 69 -6.72 6.21 2.38
C GLN A 69 -5.76 5.71 1.28
N ASN A 70 -5.20 6.63 0.49
CA ASN A 70 -4.20 6.33 -0.53
C ASN A 70 -2.98 5.60 0.05
N VAL A 71 -2.41 6.11 1.15
CA VAL A 71 -1.23 5.50 1.79
C VAL A 71 -1.56 4.18 2.50
N ALA A 72 -2.75 4.06 3.10
CA ALA A 72 -3.19 2.80 3.70
C ALA A 72 -3.34 1.68 2.65
N ILE A 73 -3.87 1.99 1.47
CA ILE A 73 -3.99 1.04 0.35
C ILE A 73 -2.61 0.69 -0.20
N LYS A 74 -1.75 1.68 -0.46
CA LYS A 74 -0.37 1.44 -0.91
C LYS A 74 0.42 0.55 0.04
N HIS A 75 0.25 0.74 1.34
CA HIS A 75 0.83 -0.13 2.35
C HIS A 75 0.34 -1.58 2.15
N LEU A 76 -0.98 -1.79 2.06
CA LEU A 76 -1.53 -3.12 1.85
C LEU A 76 -1.01 -3.78 0.56
N GLU A 77 -0.99 -3.05 -0.54
CA GLU A 77 -0.47 -3.52 -1.84
C GLU A 77 1.00 -3.95 -1.74
N ASP A 78 1.87 -3.14 -1.14
CA ASP A 78 3.30 -3.44 -0.96
C ASP A 78 3.50 -4.75 -0.18
N ARG A 79 2.74 -4.92 0.91
CA ARG A 79 2.84 -6.11 1.78
C ARG A 79 2.30 -7.36 1.11
N LEU A 80 1.21 -7.24 0.35
CA LEU A 80 0.65 -8.37 -0.42
C LEU A 80 1.57 -8.78 -1.56
N LEU A 81 2.14 -7.84 -2.32
CA LEU A 81 3.08 -8.13 -3.39
C LEU A 81 4.32 -8.86 -2.87
N ARG A 82 4.84 -8.43 -1.72
CA ARG A 82 5.92 -9.16 -1.03
C ARG A 82 5.50 -10.58 -0.67
N ALA A 83 4.34 -10.77 -0.05
CA ALA A 83 3.87 -12.10 0.35
C ALA A 83 3.76 -13.04 -0.86
N VAL A 84 3.18 -12.57 -1.97
CA VAL A 84 3.09 -13.33 -3.22
C VAL A 84 4.49 -13.68 -3.77
N THR A 85 5.44 -12.74 -3.69
CA THR A 85 6.82 -12.96 -4.15
C THR A 85 7.51 -14.05 -3.34
N LEU A 86 7.38 -14.02 -2.01
CA LEU A 86 7.94 -15.04 -1.13
C LEU A 86 7.31 -16.41 -1.40
N CYS A 87 5.98 -16.49 -1.52
CA CYS A 87 5.31 -17.74 -1.87
C CYS A 87 5.81 -18.33 -3.19
N ARG A 88 6.03 -17.49 -4.22
CA ARG A 88 6.60 -17.95 -5.50
C ARG A 88 8.02 -18.50 -5.36
N GLN A 89 8.84 -17.88 -4.52
CA GLN A 89 10.21 -18.34 -4.26
C GLN A 89 10.21 -19.68 -3.52
N ASP A 90 9.36 -19.82 -2.50
CA ASP A 90 9.24 -21.06 -1.73
C ASP A 90 8.71 -22.22 -2.60
N ILE A 91 7.74 -21.94 -3.48
CA ILE A 91 7.24 -22.93 -4.46
C ILE A 91 8.35 -23.31 -5.44
N ALA A 92 9.07 -22.34 -6.01
CA ALA A 92 10.16 -22.61 -6.95
C ALA A 92 11.30 -23.42 -6.30
N ALA A 93 11.60 -23.18 -5.01
CA ALA A 93 12.60 -23.91 -4.26
C ALA A 93 12.18 -25.33 -3.87
N SER A 94 10.87 -25.60 -3.77
CA SER A 94 10.33 -26.93 -3.44
C SER A 94 10.03 -27.80 -4.66
N LEU A 95 10.01 -27.23 -5.86
CA LEU A 95 9.87 -27.98 -7.11
C LEU A 95 11.19 -28.68 -7.47
N PRO A 96 11.16 -29.96 -7.91
CA PRO A 96 12.34 -30.59 -8.48
C PRO A 96 12.81 -29.81 -9.73
N PRO A 97 14.12 -29.80 -10.03
CA PRO A 97 14.63 -29.13 -11.21
C PRO A 97 13.88 -29.65 -12.44
N ALA A 98 13.44 -28.73 -13.30
CA ALA A 98 12.77 -29.11 -14.54
C ALA A 98 13.67 -30.10 -15.29
N PRO A 99 13.13 -31.21 -15.82
CA PRO A 99 13.92 -32.14 -16.61
C PRO A 99 14.60 -31.35 -17.74
N PRO A 100 15.84 -31.69 -18.11
CA PRO A 100 16.52 -31.03 -19.21
C PRO A 100 15.58 -31.07 -20.41
N ARG A 101 15.26 -29.89 -20.97
CA ARG A 101 14.47 -29.82 -22.21
C ARG A 101 15.17 -30.73 -23.19
N ALA A 102 14.50 -31.82 -23.60
CA ALA A 102 15.02 -32.70 -24.61
C ALA A 102 15.43 -31.80 -25.78
N ALA A 103 16.73 -31.77 -26.09
CA ALA A 103 17.20 -31.18 -27.32
C ALA A 103 16.37 -31.86 -28.40
N ALA A 104 15.52 -31.09 -29.08
CA ALA A 104 14.73 -31.59 -30.19
C ALA A 104 15.73 -32.20 -31.16
N ALA A 105 15.82 -33.53 -31.17
CA ALA A 105 16.66 -34.27 -32.07
C ALA A 105 16.05 -34.07 -33.45
N ALA A 106 16.55 -33.07 -34.17
CA ALA A 106 16.36 -32.94 -35.60
C ALA A 106 17.11 -34.09 -36.27
N ALA A 107 16.50 -35.27 -36.25
CA ALA A 107 16.93 -36.47 -36.95
C ALA A 107 15.73 -37.05 -37.71
N ALA A 108 15.39 -36.39 -38.81
CA ALA A 108 14.58 -36.84 -39.94
C ALA A 108 14.60 -35.62 -40.89
N ILE A 109 15.08 -35.64 -42.13
CA ILE A 109 14.92 -36.55 -43.28
C ILE A 109 16.18 -36.25 -44.14
N GLY A 110 16.99 -37.21 -44.58
CA GLY A 110 16.66 -38.15 -45.67
C GLY A 110 17.13 -37.55 -46.99
#